data_AF-A0A965GUL9-F1
#
_entry.id   AF-A0A965GUL9-F1
#
_cell.length_a   1.000
_cell.length_b   1.000
_cell.length_c   1.000
_cell.angle_alpha   90.00
_cell.angle_beta   90.00
_cell.angle_gamma   90.00
#
_symmetry.space_group_name_H-M   'P 1'
#
loop_
_entity.id
_entity.type
_entity.pdbx_description
1 polymer ?
#
loop_
_entity_poly.entity_id
_entity_poly.type
_entity_poly.pdbx_seq_one_letter_code
_entity_poly.pdbx_strand_id
1 'polypeptide(L)'
;DQFSGIIASTCDYLRETWPKELGNLNWRIMDAPVLGVNSTHVRRWSTRAETMTIVIYRLPILRLDNLQGANSNADRVRIEHYVFEAAAHLIGKEPWELIFGDDSEN
;
A
#
# COMPACT_ATOMS: atom_id res chain seq x y z
N ASP A 1 -9.07 -10.27 -9.11
CA ASP A 1 -9.46 -9.14 -10.00
C ASP A 1 -8.21 -8.28 -10.27
N GLN A 2 -8.26 -7.26 -11.14
CA GLN A 2 -7.06 -6.48 -11.48
C GLN A 2 -6.45 -5.77 -10.26
N PHE A 3 -7.30 -5.19 -9.40
CA PHE A 3 -6.89 -4.47 -8.20
C PHE A 3 -6.14 -5.39 -7.22
N SER A 4 -6.70 -6.57 -6.92
CA SER A 4 -6.08 -7.56 -6.07
C SER A 4 -4.80 -8.13 -6.67
N GLY A 5 -4.75 -8.28 -8.00
CA GLY A 5 -3.58 -8.77 -8.70
C GLY A 5 -2.39 -7.81 -8.59
N ILE A 6 -2.64 -6.51 -8.74
CA ILE A 6 -1.60 -5.47 -8.57
C ILE A 6 -1.06 -5.53 -7.14
N ILE A 7 -1.92 -5.46 -6.12
CA ILE A 7 -1.51 -5.51 -4.70
C ILE A 7 -0.68 -6.75 -4.40
N ALA A 8 -1.14 -7.93 -4.83
CA ALA A 8 -0.43 -9.18 -4.63
C ALA A 8 0.98 -9.12 -5.26
N SER A 9 1.06 -8.73 -6.53
CA SER A 9 2.34 -8.64 -7.24
C SER A 9 3.32 -7.64 -6.62
N THR A 10 2.82 -6.50 -6.12
CA THR A 10 3.65 -5.50 -5.44
C THR A 10 4.13 -6.00 -4.09
N CYS A 11 3.28 -6.69 -3.33
CA CYS A 11 3.68 -7.29 -2.05
C CYS A 11 4.72 -8.40 -2.26
N ASP A 12 4.59 -9.20 -3.33
CA ASP A 12 5.56 -10.23 -3.68
C ASP A 12 6.92 -9.61 -4.00
N TYR A 13 6.94 -8.56 -4.83
CA TYR A 13 8.16 -7.79 -5.12
C TYR A 13 8.83 -7.23 -3.86
N LEU A 14 8.03 -6.65 -2.94
CA LEU A 14 8.53 -6.12 -1.67
C LEU A 14 9.15 -7.21 -0.78
N ARG A 15 8.54 -8.41 -0.75
CA ARG A 15 9.07 -9.54 0.02
C ARG A 15 10.40 -10.05 -0.53
N GLU A 16 10.53 -10.08 -1.86
CA GLU A 16 11.74 -10.52 -2.53
C GLU A 16 12.90 -9.53 -2.38
N THR A 17 12.59 -8.24 -2.41
CA THR A 17 13.62 -7.19 -2.41
C THR A 17 14.02 -6.77 -0.99
N TRP A 18 13.11 -6.80 -0.01
CA TRP A 18 13.39 -6.53 1.42
C TRP A 18 13.06 -7.74 2.30
N PRO A 19 13.69 -8.92 2.10
CA PRO A 19 13.29 -10.15 2.79
C PRO A 19 13.52 -10.09 4.30
N LYS A 20 14.51 -9.30 4.77
CA LYS A 20 14.79 -9.13 6.20
C LYS A 20 13.68 -8.38 6.94
N GLU A 21 13.14 -7.34 6.30
CA GLU A 21 12.17 -6.42 6.93
C GLU A 21 10.74 -6.82 6.60
N LEU A 22 10.48 -7.15 5.32
CA LEU A 22 9.15 -7.40 4.78
C LEU A 22 8.89 -8.88 4.47
N GLY A 23 9.79 -9.82 4.73
CA GLY A 23 9.61 -11.23 4.34
C GLY A 23 8.31 -11.88 4.84
N ASN A 24 7.79 -11.43 5.98
CA ASN A 24 6.52 -11.89 6.57
C ASN A 24 5.32 -10.97 6.25
N LEU A 25 5.45 -10.06 5.28
CA LEU A 25 4.41 -9.11 4.90
C LEU A 25 3.14 -9.86 4.45
N ASN A 26 2.07 -9.61 5.21
CA ASN A 26 0.72 -10.01 4.89
C ASN A 26 -0.04 -8.82 4.29
N TRP A 27 -1.07 -9.11 3.50
CA TRP A 27 -1.93 -8.06 2.95
C TRP A 27 -3.41 -8.46 3.01
N ARG A 28 -4.26 -7.46 3.15
CA ARG A 28 -5.72 -7.59 3.12
C ARG A 28 -6.31 -6.47 2.27
N ILE A 29 -7.41 -6.80 1.60
CA ILE A 29 -8.24 -5.81 0.91
C ILE A 29 -9.53 -5.68 1.71
N MET A 30 -9.93 -4.44 1.98
CA MET A 30 -11.21 -4.10 2.57
C MET A 30 -11.91 -3.08 1.68
N ASP A 31 -13.24 -3.03 1.70
CA ASP A 31 -13.97 -2.07 0.87
C ASP A 31 -13.77 -0.63 1.36
N ALA A 32 -13.87 -0.40 2.67
CA ALA A 32 -13.71 0.93 3.27
C ALA A 32 -13.15 0.84 4.70
N PRO A 33 -12.48 1.91 5.19
CA PRO A 33 -12.11 2.01 6.59
C PRO A 33 -13.36 2.15 7.48
N VAL A 34 -13.25 1.70 8.73
CA VAL A 34 -14.24 2.06 9.76
C VAL A 34 -14.03 3.54 10.09
N LEU A 35 -15.00 4.37 9.73
CA LEU A 35 -15.00 5.80 10.04
C LEU A 35 -15.62 6.00 11.42
N GLY A 36 -14.90 6.64 12.32
CA GLY A 36 -15.47 7.10 13.58
C GLY A 36 -16.29 8.37 13.35
N VAL A 37 -17.14 8.72 14.30
CA VAL A 37 -18.00 9.93 14.25
C VAL A 37 -17.23 11.25 14.02
N ASN A 38 -15.92 11.26 14.26
CA ASN A 38 -15.03 12.42 14.08
C ASN A 38 -14.02 12.24 12.93
N SER A 39 -14.18 11.25 12.05
CA SER A 39 -13.25 11.03 10.94
C SER A 39 -13.41 12.11 9.86
N THR A 40 -12.45 13.03 9.79
CA THR A 40 -12.40 14.10 8.76
C THR A 40 -11.79 13.64 7.44
N HIS A 41 -11.10 12.50 7.44
CA HIS A 41 -10.38 11.98 6.27
C HIS A 41 -10.62 10.48 6.08
N VAL A 42 -10.81 10.07 4.83
CA VAL A 42 -10.97 8.66 4.46
C VAL A 42 -9.59 8.07 4.16
N ARG A 43 -9.16 7.08 4.95
CA ARG A 43 -7.87 6.41 4.73
C ARG A 43 -7.90 5.52 3.49
N ARG A 44 -6.79 5.48 2.75
CA ARG A 44 -6.57 4.58 1.60
C ARG A 44 -5.91 3.26 2.01
N TRP A 45 -5.16 3.29 3.10
CA TRP A 45 -4.56 2.10 3.71
C TRP A 45 -4.48 2.21 5.24
N SER A 46 -4.17 1.11 5.90
CA SER A 46 -3.77 1.05 7.30
C SER A 46 -2.80 -0.12 7.52
N THR A 47 -2.12 -0.14 8.66
CA THR A 47 -1.17 -1.19 9.02
C THR A 47 -1.56 -1.87 10.33
N ARG A 48 -1.12 -3.11 10.48
CA ARG A 48 -1.17 -3.88 11.72
C ARG A 48 0.23 -4.45 11.97
N ALA A 49 1.01 -3.72 12.78
CA ALA A 49 2.40 -4.09 13.08
C ALA A 49 2.49 -5.49 13.72
N GLU A 50 1.55 -5.80 14.62
CA GLU A 50 1.46 -7.07 15.35
C GLU A 50 1.40 -8.30 14.43
N THR A 51 0.78 -8.17 13.25
CA THR A 51 0.61 -9.27 12.29
C THR A 51 1.36 -9.03 10.98
N MET A 52 2.26 -8.03 10.95
CA MET A 52 2.98 -7.60 9.75
C MET A 52 2.05 -7.43 8.54
N THR A 53 0.88 -6.80 8.74
CA THR A 53 -0.18 -6.78 7.73
C THR A 53 -0.47 -5.36 7.26
N ILE A 54 -0.45 -5.15 5.95
CA ILE A 54 -1.05 -3.96 5.34
C ILE A 54 -2.51 -4.23 4.96
N VAL A 55 -3.36 -3.23 5.12
CA VAL A 55 -4.76 -3.26 4.71
C VAL A 55 -4.98 -2.15 3.70
N ILE A 56 -5.40 -2.50 2.48
CA ILE A 56 -5.67 -1.56 1.41
C ILE A 56 -7.19 -1.41 1.25
N TYR A 57 -7.67 -0.16 1.21
CA TYR A 57 -9.09 0.16 1.09
C TYR A 57 -9.48 0.44 -0.36
N ARG A 58 -10.27 -0.47 -0.93
CA ARG A 58 -10.61 -0.49 -2.35
C ARG A 58 -11.49 0.68 -2.78
N LEU A 59 -12.59 0.93 -2.09
CA LEU A 59 -13.55 1.95 -2.53
C LEU A 59 -12.98 3.37 -2.47
N PRO A 60 -12.26 3.80 -1.41
CA PRO A 60 -11.61 5.10 -1.41
C PRO A 60 -10.67 5.29 -2.60
N ILE A 61 -9.83 4.30 -2.91
CA ILE A 61 -8.86 4.37 -4.01
C ILE A 61 -9.56 4.43 -5.36
N LEU A 62 -10.61 3.62 -5.59
CA LEU A 62 -11.30 3.56 -6.88
C LEU A 62 -12.32 4.67 -7.11
N ARG A 63 -12.82 5.31 -6.05
CA ARG A 63 -13.93 6.29 -6.14
C ARG A 63 -13.51 7.71 -5.83
N LEU A 64 -12.58 7.92 -4.90
CA LEU A 64 -12.17 9.26 -4.48
C LEU A 64 -10.92 9.74 -5.21
N ASP A 65 -10.04 8.81 -5.59
CA ASP A 65 -8.78 9.14 -6.28
C ASP A 65 -8.91 9.01 -7.81
N ASN A 66 -10.11 8.69 -8.30
CA ASN A 66 -10.39 8.57 -9.71
C ASN A 66 -10.61 9.95 -10.33
N LEU A 67 -9.51 10.56 -10.76
CA LEU A 67 -9.53 11.76 -11.59
C LEU A 67 -10.17 11.40 -12.93
N GLN A 68 -11.16 12.19 -13.38
CA GLN A 68 -11.79 12.01 -14.68
C GLN A 68 -10.72 11.86 -15.77
N GLY A 69 -10.67 10.71 -16.44
CA GLY A 69 -9.69 10.42 -17.49
C GLY A 69 -8.42 9.65 -17.06
N ALA A 70 -8.40 9.02 -15.89
CA ALA A 70 -7.30 8.12 -15.52
C ALA A 70 -7.29 6.84 -16.39
N ASN A 71 -6.14 6.55 -17.01
CA ASN A 71 -5.92 5.34 -17.81
C ASN A 71 -5.59 4.15 -16.88
N SER A 72 -5.78 2.92 -17.33
CA SER A 72 -5.49 1.70 -16.54
C SER A 72 -4.06 1.64 -15.98
N ASN A 73 -3.07 2.22 -16.67
CA ASN A 73 -1.69 2.33 -16.17
C ASN A 73 -1.56 3.31 -14.99
N ALA A 74 -2.32 4.41 -15.00
CA ALA A 74 -2.30 5.38 -13.91
C ALA A 74 -2.92 4.77 -12.62
N ASP A 75 -3.94 3.93 -12.78
CA ASP A 75 -4.52 3.19 -11.66
C ASP A 75 -3.55 2.18 -11.07
N ARG A 76 -2.78 1.49 -11.92
CA ARG A 76 -1.75 0.56 -11.45
C ARG A 76 -0.69 1.26 -10.60
N VAL A 77 -0.09 2.33 -11.11
CA VAL A 77 0.94 3.09 -10.40
C VAL A 77 0.40 3.65 -9.08
N ARG A 78 -0.87 4.11 -9.07
CA ARG A 78 -1.51 4.61 -7.85
C ARG A 78 -1.72 3.53 -6.81
N ILE A 79 -2.15 2.33 -7.22
CA ILE A 79 -2.31 1.20 -6.29
C ILE A 79 -0.96 0.77 -5.73
N GLU A 80 0.06 0.67 -6.60
CA GLU A 80 1.44 0.38 -6.19
C GLU A 80 1.94 1.40 -5.17
N HIS A 81 1.75 2.71 -5.43
CA HIS A 81 2.10 3.79 -4.51
C HIS A 81 1.54 3.57 -3.10
N TYR A 82 0.24 3.26 -2.96
CA TYR A 82 -0.36 3.02 -1.64
C TYR A 82 0.17 1.76 -0.96
N VAL A 83 0.58 0.75 -1.72
CA VAL A 83 1.23 -0.44 -1.17
C VAL A 83 2.62 -0.08 -0.63
N PHE A 84 3.41 0.69 -1.37
CA PHE A 84 4.72 1.18 -0.91
C PHE A 84 4.60 2.05 0.35
N GLU A 85 3.66 3.00 0.38
CA GLU A 85 3.42 3.81 1.57
C GLU A 85 3.05 2.96 2.79
N ALA A 86 2.13 2.00 2.62
CA ALA A 86 1.69 1.15 3.71
C ALA A 86 2.81 0.25 4.22
N ALA A 87 3.62 -0.31 3.30
CA ALA A 87 4.74 -1.18 3.65
C ALA A 87 5.86 -0.40 4.35
N ALA A 88 6.22 0.79 3.85
CA ALA A 88 7.21 1.66 4.48
C ALA A 88 6.77 2.07 5.89
N HIS A 89 5.51 2.50 6.03
CA HIS A 89 4.95 2.83 7.33
C HIS A 89 4.94 1.65 8.31
N LEU A 90 4.73 0.42 7.82
CA LEU A 90 4.72 -0.79 8.64
C LEU A 90 6.09 -1.06 9.30
N ILE A 91 7.18 -0.68 8.64
CA ILE A 91 8.56 -0.91 9.10
C ILE A 91 9.23 0.37 9.63
N GLY A 92 8.52 1.50 9.67
CA GLY A 92 9.05 2.78 10.14
C GLY A 92 10.06 3.42 9.18
N LYS A 93 9.94 3.16 7.88
CA LYS A 93 10.71 3.79 6.81
C LYS A 93 9.85 4.74 5.99
N GLU A 94 10.52 5.52 5.17
CA GLU A 94 9.92 6.36 4.15
C GLU A 94 9.74 5.59 2.83
N PRO A 95 8.72 5.91 2.01
CA PRO A 95 8.42 5.14 0.80
C PRO A 95 9.56 5.13 -0.22
N TRP A 96 10.35 6.21 -0.32
CA TRP A 96 11.46 6.29 -1.28
C TRP A 96 12.63 5.36 -0.91
N GLU A 97 12.83 5.04 0.37
CA GLU A 97 13.83 4.05 0.80
C GLU A 97 13.51 2.65 0.26
N LEU A 98 12.22 2.37 0.03
CA LEU A 98 11.75 1.14 -0.63
C LEU A 98 11.74 1.23 -2.16
N ILE A 99 11.95 2.40 -2.76
CA ILE A 99 11.92 2.56 -4.23
C ILE A 99 13.34 2.63 -4.79
N PHE A 100 14.21 3.40 -4.15
CA PHE A 100 15.57 3.65 -4.63
C PHE A 100 16.64 2.88 -3.85
N GLY A 101 16.27 2.25 -2.74
CA GLY A 101 17.21 1.70 -1.78
C GLY A 101 17.61 2.74 -0.74
N ASP A 102 18.11 2.27 0.40
CA ASP A 102 18.66 3.13 1.43
C ASP A 102 20.10 3.52 1.01
N ASP A 103 20.33 4.79 0.69
CA ASP A 103 21.67 5.32 0.35
C ASP A 103 22.65 5.24 1.56
N SER A 104 22.18 4.80 2.74
CA SER A 104 22.96 4.66 3.98
C SER A 104 24.01 3.55 3.97
N GLU A 105 24.00 2.63 3.00
CA GLU A 105 25.00 1.54 2.87
C GLU A 105 25.96 1.72 1.68
N ASN A 106 26.51 2.92 1.49
CA ASN A 106 27.75 3.15 0.72
C ASN A 106 28.81 3.88 1.56
#